data_AF-A0A928CJK6-F1
#
_entry.id   AF-A0A928CJK6-F1
#
_cell.length_a   1.000
_cell.length_b   1.000
_cell.length_c   1.000
_cell.angle_alpha   90.00
_cell.angle_beta   90.00
_cell.angle_gamma   90.00
#
_symmetry.space_group_name_H-M   'P 1'
#
loop_
_entity.id
_entity.type
_entity.pdbx_description
1 polymer ?
#
loop_
_entity_poly.entity_id
_entity_poly.type
_entity_poly.pdbx_seq_one_letter_code
_entity_poly.pdbx_strand_id
1 'polypeptide(L)'
;MTGAEIAEAVNAVMAAHLDAAFWASQESARTAAAVNMATGDVLAKLPGLTADKITDATGPVICAIAEQAVYLLHNYDAQTEGKVVTSEGVEGLSVGYTLIGDAGNVGFAPRAMAFITQAKQALRGKKMRFNRG
;
A
#
# COMPACT_ATOMS: atom_id res chain seq x y z
N MET A 1 8.22 -9.59 6.38
CA MET A 1 7.78 -8.73 7.49
C MET A 1 6.38 -9.14 7.97
N THR A 2 6.08 -8.94 9.25
CA THR A 2 4.73 -9.02 9.83
C THR A 2 3.93 -7.76 9.51
N GLY A 3 2.61 -7.76 9.73
CA GLY A 3 1.77 -6.57 9.52
C GLY A 3 2.19 -5.38 10.38
N ALA A 4 2.59 -5.64 11.64
CA ALA A 4 3.08 -4.61 12.55
C ALA A 4 4.41 -4.00 12.08
N GLU A 5 5.34 -4.84 11.60
CA GLU A 5 6.63 -4.38 11.05
C GLU A 5 6.42 -3.52 9.78
N ILE A 6 5.43 -3.87 8.94
CA ILE A 6 5.08 -3.07 7.77
C ILE A 6 4.53 -1.71 8.20
N ALA A 7 3.63 -1.66 9.19
CA ALA A 7 3.09 -0.41 9.70
C ALA A 7 4.18 0.50 10.30
N GLU A 8 5.13 -0.06 11.04
CA GLU A 8 6.27 0.68 11.57
C GLU A 8 7.17 1.24 10.46
N ALA A 9 7.48 0.43 9.45
CA ALA A 9 8.26 0.85 8.30
C ALA A 9 7.56 1.95 7.48
N VAL A 10 6.24 1.85 7.30
CA VAL A 10 5.43 2.89 6.67
C VAL A 10 5.47 4.18 7.48
N ASN A 11 5.32 4.12 8.80
CA ASN A 11 5.43 5.30 9.67
C ASN A 11 6.80 5.98 9.55
N ALA A 12 7.88 5.20 9.46
CA ALA A 12 9.23 5.73 9.24
C ALA A 12 9.36 6.45 7.89
N VAL A 13 8.79 5.89 6.81
CA VAL A 13 8.74 6.57 5.49
C VAL A 13 7.91 7.85 5.58
N MET A 14 6.76 7.81 6.25
CA MET A 14 5.84 8.93 6.37
C MET A 14 6.39 10.09 7.19
N ALA A 15 7.29 9.83 8.15
CA ALA A 15 7.96 10.88 8.92
C ALA A 15 8.79 11.84 8.06
N ALA A 16 9.30 11.38 6.90
CA ALA A 16 10.04 12.19 5.94
C ALA A 16 9.21 12.56 4.69
N HIS A 17 7.91 12.25 4.67
CA HIS A 17 7.03 12.46 3.53
C HIS A 17 6.46 13.89 3.49
N LEU A 18 6.05 14.34 2.30
CA LEU A 18 5.41 15.66 2.13
C LEU A 18 4.10 15.77 2.94
N ASP A 19 3.36 14.67 3.03
CA ASP A 19 2.11 14.56 3.79
C ASP A 19 2.32 14.13 5.26
N ALA A 20 3.52 14.28 5.82
CA ALA A 20 3.83 13.90 7.20
C ALA A 20 2.86 14.52 8.22
N ALA A 21 2.53 15.81 8.04
CA ALA A 21 1.62 16.52 8.93
C ALA A 21 0.18 15.99 8.83
N PHE A 22 -0.29 15.67 7.62
CA PHE A 22 -1.60 15.05 7.43
C PHE A 22 -1.63 13.66 8.06
N TRP A 23 -0.62 12.82 7.81
CA TRP A 23 -0.51 11.49 8.38
C TRP A 23 -0.52 11.51 9.91
N ALA A 24 0.25 12.40 10.53
CA ALA A 24 0.31 12.56 11.97
C ALA A 24 -1.01 13.06 12.59
N SER A 25 -1.88 13.70 11.81
CA SER A 25 -3.20 14.15 12.27
C SER A 25 -4.28 13.06 12.28
N GLN A 26 -4.00 11.91 11.67
CA GLN A 26 -4.96 10.81 11.57
C GLN A 26 -4.94 9.92 12.81
N GLU A 27 -6.10 9.35 13.14
CA GLU A 27 -6.21 8.36 14.21
C GLU A 27 -5.43 7.09 13.89
N SER A 28 -4.84 6.48 14.93
CA SER A 28 -4.00 5.29 14.78
C SER A 28 -4.75 4.09 14.17
N ALA A 29 -6.03 3.93 14.46
CA ALA A 29 -6.86 2.89 13.87
C ALA A 29 -7.08 3.13 12.37
N ARG A 30 -7.29 4.39 11.98
CA ARG A 30 -7.50 4.82 10.60
C ARG A 30 -6.25 4.59 9.74
N THR A 31 -5.08 4.96 10.26
CA THR A 31 -3.80 4.72 9.57
C THR A 31 -3.49 3.23 9.47
N ALA A 32 -3.74 2.44 10.51
CA ALA A 32 -3.55 0.98 10.48
C ALA A 32 -4.45 0.31 9.42
N ALA A 33 -5.73 0.70 9.34
CA ALA A 33 -6.65 0.20 8.32
C ALA A 33 -6.17 0.55 6.90
N ALA A 34 -5.75 1.80 6.68
CA ALA A 34 -5.21 2.24 5.40
C ALA A 34 -3.95 1.47 4.99
N VAL A 35 -3.03 1.21 5.92
CA VAL A 35 -1.83 0.39 5.66
C VAL A 35 -2.19 -1.04 5.28
N ASN A 36 -3.15 -1.66 5.97
CA ASN A 36 -3.57 -3.03 5.67
C ASN A 36 -4.18 -3.13 4.26
N MET A 37 -5.07 -2.21 3.89
CA MET A 37 -5.64 -2.16 2.56
C MET A 37 -4.58 -1.89 1.49
N ALA A 38 -3.74 -0.88 1.70
CA ALA A 38 -2.64 -0.54 0.80
C ALA A 38 -1.67 -1.72 0.60
N THR A 39 -1.41 -2.49 1.65
CA THR A 39 -0.58 -3.70 1.58
C THR A 39 -1.21 -4.75 0.68
N GLY A 40 -2.50 -5.04 0.85
CA GLY A 40 -3.24 -5.99 0.01
C GLY A 40 -3.23 -5.56 -1.47
N ASP A 41 -3.54 -4.29 -1.71
CA ASP A 41 -3.52 -3.65 -3.02
C ASP A 41 -2.15 -3.80 -3.72
N VAL A 42 -1.07 -3.36 -3.05
CA VAL A 42 0.28 -3.38 -3.61
C VAL A 42 0.74 -4.82 -3.89
N LEU A 43 0.47 -5.75 -2.98
CA LEU A 43 0.84 -7.16 -3.16
C LEU A 43 0.05 -7.81 -4.30
N ALA A 44 -1.22 -7.47 -4.50
CA ALA A 44 -2.01 -7.94 -5.63
C ALA A 44 -1.39 -7.51 -6.99
N LYS A 45 -0.72 -6.35 -7.04
CA LYS A 45 0.01 -5.88 -8.23
C LYS A 45 1.40 -6.51 -8.39
N LEU A 46 1.91 -7.21 -7.39
CA LEU A 46 3.24 -7.84 -7.35
C LEU A 46 3.13 -9.36 -7.19
N PRO A 47 2.63 -10.09 -8.22
CA PRO A 47 2.42 -11.53 -8.12
C PRO A 47 3.73 -12.27 -7.80
N GLY A 48 3.69 -13.10 -6.77
CA GLY A 48 4.83 -13.89 -6.27
C GLY A 48 5.62 -13.25 -5.11
N LEU A 49 5.31 -11.99 -4.78
CA LEU A 49 5.75 -11.37 -3.53
C LEU A 49 4.65 -11.54 -2.47
N THR A 50 5.06 -11.92 -1.26
CA THR A 50 4.19 -12.07 -0.09
C THR A 50 4.78 -11.21 1.04
N ALA A 51 3.96 -10.81 2.02
CA ALA A 51 4.38 -9.88 3.08
C ALA A 51 5.64 -10.37 3.83
N ASP A 52 5.76 -11.68 4.06
CA ASP A 52 6.90 -12.35 4.66
C ASP A 52 8.21 -12.15 3.87
N LYS A 53 8.12 -12.01 2.54
CA LYS A 53 9.27 -11.80 1.63
C LYS A 53 9.70 -10.35 1.48
N ILE A 54 8.96 -9.41 2.06
CA ILE A 54 9.42 -8.02 2.17
C ILE A 54 10.50 -8.00 3.25
N THR A 55 11.71 -7.61 2.86
CA THR A 55 12.89 -7.59 3.74
C THR A 55 13.49 -6.20 3.92
N ASP A 56 13.12 -5.26 3.05
CA ASP A 56 13.67 -3.90 3.04
C ASP A 56 12.60 -2.92 3.50
N ALA A 57 12.76 -2.41 4.73
CA ALA A 57 11.85 -1.46 5.37
C ALA A 57 11.81 -0.09 4.67
N THR A 58 12.81 0.22 3.84
CA THR A 58 12.87 1.46 3.05
C THR A 58 12.78 1.20 1.54
N GLY A 59 12.47 -0.04 1.17
CA GLY A 59 12.47 -0.47 -0.21
C GLY A 59 11.26 0.06 -1.00
N PRO A 60 11.29 -0.07 -2.34
CA PRO A 60 10.21 0.41 -3.20
C PRO A 60 8.83 -0.15 -2.85
N VAL A 61 8.76 -1.35 -2.27
CA VAL A 61 7.49 -1.96 -1.84
C VAL A 61 6.88 -1.18 -0.66
N ILE A 62 7.67 -0.83 0.36
CA ILE A 62 7.18 -0.05 1.50
C ILE A 62 6.80 1.36 1.06
N CYS A 63 7.60 2.00 0.20
CA CYS A 63 7.25 3.32 -0.35
C CYS A 63 5.94 3.27 -1.15
N ALA A 64 5.70 2.20 -1.92
CA ALA A 64 4.43 2.01 -2.62
C ALA A 64 3.25 1.88 -1.65
N ILE A 65 3.43 1.13 -0.55
CA ILE A 65 2.40 0.95 0.48
C ILE A 65 2.11 2.29 1.18
N ALA A 66 3.14 3.06 1.55
CA ALA A 66 2.98 4.36 2.20
C ALA A 66 2.19 5.34 1.32
N GLU A 67 2.58 5.48 0.05
CA GLU A 67 1.89 6.36 -0.92
C GLU A 67 0.45 5.93 -1.17
N GLN A 68 0.20 4.62 -1.27
CA GLN A 68 -1.15 4.09 -1.43
C GLN A 68 -2.00 4.31 -0.17
N ALA A 69 -1.43 4.14 1.02
CA ALA A 69 -2.14 4.34 2.29
C ALA A 69 -2.59 5.80 2.47
N VAL A 70 -1.69 6.76 2.19
CA VAL A 70 -2.02 8.19 2.24
C VAL A 70 -3.08 8.55 1.20
N TYR A 71 -2.93 8.03 -0.02
CA TYR A 71 -3.92 8.24 -1.07
C TYR A 71 -5.31 7.71 -0.68
N LEU A 72 -5.37 6.51 -0.10
CA LEU A 72 -6.62 5.96 0.42
C LEU A 72 -7.22 6.88 1.47
N LEU A 73 -6.44 7.37 2.43
CA LEU A 73 -6.96 8.28 3.47
C LEU A 73 -7.53 9.58 2.89
N HIS A 74 -6.88 10.17 1.87
CA HIS A 74 -7.38 11.38 1.21
C HIS A 74 -8.66 11.16 0.39
N ASN A 75 -8.81 9.98 -0.20
CA ASN A 75 -9.85 9.71 -1.19
C ASN A 75 -10.94 8.77 -0.66
N TYR A 76 -10.84 8.30 0.59
CA TYR A 76 -11.74 7.29 1.14
C TYR A 76 -13.20 7.75 1.09
N ASP A 77 -13.48 8.98 1.51
CA ASP A 77 -14.83 9.53 1.54
C ASP A 77 -15.41 9.63 0.11
N ALA A 78 -14.61 10.08 -0.86
CA ALA A 78 -15.00 10.15 -2.27
C ALA A 78 -15.13 8.76 -2.94
N GLN A 79 -14.40 7.75 -2.47
CA GLN A 79 -14.45 6.39 -3.01
C GLN A 79 -15.61 5.57 -2.45
N THR A 80 -16.08 5.91 -1.25
CA THR A 80 -17.17 5.24 -0.53
C THR A 80 -18.52 5.94 -0.71
N GLU A 81 -18.54 7.19 -1.17
CA GLU A 81 -19.78 7.90 -1.51
C GLU A 81 -20.60 7.10 -2.55
N GLY A 82 -21.81 6.69 -2.17
CA GLY A 82 -22.74 5.93 -3.02
C GLY A 82 -22.56 4.41 -3.04
N LYS A 83 -21.65 3.84 -2.25
CA LYS A 83 -21.46 2.37 -2.16
C LYS A 83 -21.93 1.84 -0.80
N VAL A 84 -22.75 0.79 -0.83
CA VAL A 84 -23.15 0.07 0.38
C VAL A 84 -21.95 -0.75 0.86
N VAL A 85 -21.24 -0.22 1.86
CA VAL A 85 -20.13 -0.91 2.53
C VAL A 85 -20.76 -1.90 3.52
N THR A 86 -20.76 -3.20 3.19
CA THR A 86 -21.33 -4.27 4.05
C THR A 86 -20.31 -4.86 5.03
N SER A 87 -19.33 -4.07 5.46
CA SER A 87 -18.29 -4.49 6.40
C SER A 87 -18.33 -3.59 7.61
N GLU A 88 -18.30 -4.20 8.80
CA GLU A 88 -18.12 -3.51 10.08
C GLU A 88 -16.83 -2.69 9.98
N GLY A 89 -16.99 -1.39 9.72
CA GLY A 89 -15.88 -0.45 9.61
C GLY A 89 -15.37 -0.09 11.00
N VAL A 90 -14.06 0.12 11.10
CA VAL A 90 -13.46 0.78 12.25
C VAL A 90 -13.50 2.27 11.96
N GLU A 91 -14.30 3.02 12.72
CA GLU A 91 -14.37 4.51 12.65
C GLU A 91 -14.62 5.05 11.22
N GLY A 92 -15.47 4.35 10.46
CA GLY A 92 -15.85 4.74 9.10
C GLY A 92 -14.99 4.11 7.99
N LEU A 93 -13.88 3.44 8.32
CA LEU A 93 -13.00 2.76 7.36
C LEU A 93 -13.23 1.25 7.32
N SER A 94 -13.53 0.73 6.13
CA SER A 94 -13.74 -0.70 5.90
C SER A 94 -12.42 -1.47 5.98
N VAL A 95 -12.42 -2.60 6.69
CA VAL A 95 -11.25 -3.49 6.82
C VAL A 95 -10.93 -4.23 5.50
N GLY A 96 -11.85 -4.21 4.53
CA GLY A 96 -11.64 -4.78 3.21
C GLY A 96 -12.49 -4.08 2.16
N TYR A 97 -11.90 -3.85 1.00
CA TYR A 97 -12.58 -3.30 -0.16
C TYR A 97 -12.17 -4.07 -1.40
N THR A 98 -13.15 -4.50 -2.20
CA THR A 98 -12.90 -5.15 -3.49
C THR A 98 -13.74 -4.44 -4.54
N LEU A 99 -13.11 -3.64 -5.39
CA LEU A 99 -13.77 -3.03 -6.55
C LEU A 99 -14.13 -4.11 -7.57
N ILE A 100 -15.43 -4.36 -7.74
CA ILE A 100 -15.92 -5.14 -8.88
C ILE A 100 -15.84 -4.23 -10.12
N GLY A 101 -14.93 -4.54 -11.06
CA GLY A 101 -14.89 -3.94 -12.40
C GLY A 101 -13.59 -3.24 -12.82
N ASP A 102 -12.55 -3.22 -11.99
CA ASP A 102 -11.40 -2.32 -12.22
C ASP A 102 -10.27 -2.95 -13.05
N ALA A 103 -10.45 -2.94 -14.38
CA ALA A 103 -9.50 -3.49 -15.35
C ALA A 103 -8.26 -2.61 -15.60
N GLY A 104 -8.02 -1.52 -14.86
CA GLY A 104 -6.92 -0.63 -15.22
C GLY A 104 -6.61 0.48 -14.22
N ASN A 105 -6.02 0.12 -13.07
CA ASN A 105 -5.36 1.05 -12.14
C ASN A 105 -6.24 2.17 -11.53
N VAL A 106 -7.56 2.14 -11.67
CA VAL A 106 -8.41 3.12 -10.96
C VAL A 106 -8.35 2.77 -9.46
N GLY A 107 -8.15 3.78 -8.61
CA GLY A 107 -7.96 3.60 -7.17
C GLY A 107 -6.51 3.48 -6.66
N PHE A 108 -5.49 3.59 -7.52
CA PHE A 108 -4.08 3.63 -7.08
C PHE A 108 -3.46 5.03 -7.15
N ALA A 109 -2.64 5.36 -6.15
CA ALA A 109 -1.84 6.56 -6.17
C ALA A 109 -0.83 6.54 -7.34
N PRO A 110 -0.68 7.63 -8.13
CA PRO A 110 0.29 7.66 -9.22
C PRO A 110 1.73 7.37 -8.77
N ARG A 111 2.12 7.86 -7.58
CA ARG A 111 3.44 7.60 -6.99
C ARG A 111 3.59 6.15 -6.53
N ALA A 112 2.55 5.57 -5.94
CA ALA A 112 2.55 4.14 -5.59
C ALA A 112 2.80 3.27 -6.84
N MET A 113 2.18 3.59 -7.98
CA MET A 113 2.41 2.87 -9.23
C MET A 113 3.84 2.98 -9.77
N ALA A 114 4.50 4.13 -9.59
CA ALA A 114 5.91 4.29 -9.93
C ALA A 114 6.80 3.35 -9.09
N PHE A 115 6.56 3.31 -7.77
CA PHE A 115 7.28 2.42 -6.86
C PHE A 115 6.99 0.94 -7.09
N ILE A 116 5.74 0.57 -7.42
CA ILE A 116 5.38 -0.79 -7.85
C ILE A 116 6.16 -1.18 -9.11
N THR A 117 6.31 -0.26 -10.07
CA THR A 117 7.06 -0.52 -11.30
C THR A 117 8.55 -0.75 -11.00
N GLN A 118 9.13 0.04 -10.10
CA GLN A 118 10.50 -0.18 -9.62
C GLN A 118 10.65 -1.52 -8.88
N ALA A 119 9.70 -1.87 -8.02
CA ALA A 119 9.67 -3.16 -7.33
C ALA A 119 9.60 -4.34 -8.32
N LYS A 120 8.76 -4.24 -9.37
CA LYS A 120 8.69 -5.24 -10.45
C LYS A 120 10.02 -5.40 -11.18
N GLN A 121 10.71 -4.30 -11.46
CA GLN A 121 12.02 -4.33 -12.10
C GLN A 121 13.07 -4.97 -11.20
N ALA A 122 13.10 -4.65 -9.91
CA ALA A 122 14.03 -5.25 -8.95
C ALA A 122 13.81 -6.77 -8.80
N LEU A 123 12.54 -7.21 -8.76
CA LEU A 123 12.17 -8.62 -8.71
C LEU A 123 12.57 -9.38 -9.99
N ARG A 124 12.46 -8.74 -11.16
CA ARG A 124 12.93 -9.30 -12.44
C ARG A 124 14.46 -9.33 -12.53
N GLY A 125 15.14 -8.29 -12.07
CA GLY A 125 16.60 -8.19 -12.04
C GLY A 125 17.26 -9.25 -11.15
N LYS A 126 16.66 -9.59 -10.01
CA LYS A 126 17.14 -10.69 -9.13
C LYS A 126 17.11 -12.07 -9.79
N LYS A 127 16.28 -12.28 -10.82
CA LYS A 127 16.23 -13.55 -11.58
C LYS A 127 17.28 -13.66 -12.69
N MET A 128 17.88 -12.56 -13.15
CA MET A 128 18.94 -12.58 -14.18
C MET A 128 20.34 -12.70 -13.56
N ARG A 129 20.62 -13.75 -12.80
CA ARG A 129 22.00 -14.25 -12.68
C ARG A 129 22.19 -15.29 -13.77
N PHE A 130 22.56 -14.84 -14.97
CA PHE A 130 23.08 -15.71 -16.01
C PHE A 130 24.40 -16.29 -15.51
N ASN A 131 24.35 -17.52 -15.01
CA ASN A 131 25.55 -18.31 -14.80
C ASN A 131 26.05 -18.73 -16.19
N ARG A 132 27.00 -17.96 -16.74
CA ARG A 132 27.78 -18.41 -17.91
C ARG A 132 28.88 -19.32 -17.37
N GLY A 133 28.57 -20.61 -17.29
CA GLY A 133 29.57 -21.67 -17.28
C GLY A 133 29.96 -22.02 -18.71
#